data_AF-A0A3L8GM41-F1
#
_entry.id   AF-A0A3L8GM41-F1
#
_cell.length_a   1.000
_cell.length_b   1.000
_cell.length_c   1.000
_cell.angle_alpha   90.00
_cell.angle_beta   90.00
_cell.angle_gamma   90.00
#
_symmetry.space_group_name_H-M   'P 1'
#
loop_
_entity.id
_entity.type
_entity.pdbx_description
1 polymer ?
#
loop_
_entity_poly.entity_id
_entity_poly.type
_entity_poly.pdbx_seq_one_letter_code
_entity_poly.pdbx_strand_id
1 'polypeptide(L)'
;MKKISKIWAVGLVAASLSFGSIAYAESISVAGGTWNYGYGVGQAYSHYKHDYNNHGAKVVNSNNGVKDYKNAGPGVWAKASIGTVWDPATFYYNPTGFYSN
;
A
#
# COMPACT_ATOMS: atom_id res chain seq x y z
N MET A 1 20.18 -33.57 2.74
CA MET A 1 18.76 -33.15 2.60
C MET A 1 18.73 -31.70 2.14
N LYS A 2 18.42 -31.44 0.87
CA LYS A 2 18.41 -30.09 0.31
C LYS A 2 17.11 -29.39 0.76
N LYS A 3 17.23 -28.34 1.58
CA LYS A 3 16.08 -27.50 1.97
C LYS A 3 15.66 -26.69 0.76
N ILE A 4 14.52 -27.03 0.18
CA ILE A 4 13.95 -26.33 -0.97
C ILE A 4 13.35 -25.02 -0.44
N SER A 5 14.02 -23.90 -0.72
CA SER A 5 13.52 -22.56 -0.43
C SER A 5 12.34 -22.25 -1.35
N LYS A 6 11.14 -22.11 -0.78
CA LYS A 6 9.95 -21.65 -1.50
C LYS A 6 10.18 -20.19 -1.89
N ILE A 7 10.61 -19.97 -3.13
CA ILE A 7 10.66 -18.65 -3.75
C ILE A 7 9.21 -18.31 -4.09
N TRP A 8 8.56 -17.52 -3.24
CA TRP A 8 7.27 -16.91 -3.57
C TRP A 8 7.55 -15.77 -4.55
N ALA A 9 7.10 -15.94 -5.79
CA ALA A 9 7.10 -14.86 -6.77
C ALA A 9 6.19 -13.74 -6.26
N VAL A 10 6.79 -12.60 -5.91
CA VAL A 10 6.10 -11.43 -5.34
C VAL A 10 5.59 -10.58 -6.49
N GLY A 11 4.27 -10.62 -6.73
CA GLY A 11 3.61 -9.69 -7.63
C GLY A 11 3.48 -8.32 -6.97
N LEU A 12 4.47 -7.44 -7.16
CA LEU A 12 4.34 -6.02 -6.84
C LEU A 12 3.41 -5.38 -7.90
N VAL A 13 2.17 -5.10 -7.54
CA VAL A 13 1.24 -4.38 -8.43
C VAL A 13 1.37 -2.89 -8.16
N ALA A 14 1.94 -2.16 -9.11
CA ALA A 14 1.90 -0.71 -9.14
C ALA A 14 0.62 -0.27 -9.87
N ALA A 15 -0.40 0.18 -9.14
CA ALA A 15 -1.53 0.87 -9.74
C ALA A 15 -1.11 2.34 -10.00
N SER A 16 -0.58 2.63 -11.17
CA SER A 16 -0.25 4.00 -11.59
C SER A 16 -1.48 4.66 -12.24
N LEU A 17 -2.30 5.33 -11.42
CA LEU A 17 -3.34 6.23 -11.91
C LEU A 17 -2.88 7.67 -11.70
N SER A 18 -2.55 8.36 -12.80
CA SER A 18 -2.19 9.77 -12.83
C SER A 18 -3.36 10.58 -13.39
N PHE A 19 -4.17 11.21 -12.53
CA PHE A 19 -5.14 12.24 -12.93
C PHE A 19 -5.32 13.31 -11.83
N GLY A 20 -5.56 14.54 -12.29
CA GLY A 20 -5.60 15.78 -11.53
C GLY A 20 -6.58 15.79 -10.35
N SER A 21 -6.20 16.55 -9.34
CA SER A 21 -6.80 16.66 -8.01
C SER A 21 -8.33 16.85 -8.00
N ILE A 22 -9.04 15.77 -7.70
CA ILE A 22 -10.29 15.77 -6.92
C ILE A 22 -10.11 14.67 -5.88
N ALA A 23 -10.30 15.00 -4.60
CA ALA A 23 -10.09 14.09 -3.48
C ALA A 23 -11.14 12.94 -3.50
N TYR A 24 -10.80 11.84 -4.17
CA TYR A 24 -11.56 10.60 -4.11
C TYR A 24 -10.83 9.62 -3.20
N ALA A 25 -11.40 9.34 -2.03
CA ALA A 25 -11.03 8.18 -1.23
C ALA A 25 -11.60 6.95 -1.93
N GLU A 26 -10.80 6.23 -2.70
CA GLU A 26 -11.25 5.05 -3.42
C GLU A 26 -11.04 3.82 -2.54
N SER A 27 -12.11 3.08 -2.25
CA SER A 27 -12.05 1.76 -1.62
C SER A 27 -12.37 0.70 -2.67
N ILE A 28 -11.40 -0.15 -3.00
CA ILE A 28 -11.54 -1.18 -4.02
C ILE A 28 -11.16 -2.55 -3.49
N SER A 29 -11.82 -3.58 -4.00
CA SER A 29 -11.40 -4.96 -3.74
C SER A 29 -10.37 -5.38 -4.77
N VAL A 30 -9.16 -5.71 -4.30
CA VAL A 30 -8.03 -6.10 -5.15
C VAL A 30 -7.24 -7.21 -4.49
N ALA A 31 -6.76 -8.16 -5.29
CA ALA A 31 -5.87 -9.25 -4.86
C ALA A 31 -6.33 -10.00 -3.58
N GLY A 32 -7.63 -10.24 -3.44
CA GLY A 32 -8.21 -10.95 -2.29
C GLY A 32 -8.34 -10.13 -1.01
N GLY A 33 -8.02 -8.83 -1.06
CA GLY A 33 -8.18 -7.88 0.03
C GLY A 33 -9.00 -6.66 -0.35
N THR A 34 -9.04 -5.69 0.56
CA THR A 34 -9.62 -4.36 0.35
C THR A 34 -8.50 -3.33 0.44
N TRP A 35 -8.40 -2.47 -0.56
CA TRP A 35 -7.44 -1.38 -0.61
C TRP A 35 -8.19 -0.04 -0.59
N ASN A 36 -7.82 0.83 0.34
CA ASN A 36 -8.34 2.17 0.48
C ASN A 36 -7.17 3.15 0.44
N TYR A 37 -7.12 4.00 -0.58
CA TYR A 37 -5.97 4.89 -0.80
C TYR A 37 -6.42 6.25 -1.33
N GLY A 38 -5.55 7.24 -1.19
CA GLY A 38 -5.77 8.56 -1.75
C GLY A 38 -5.25 9.69 -0.86
N TYR A 39 -5.86 10.86 -1.02
CA TYR A 39 -5.51 12.07 -0.31
C TYR A 39 -6.57 12.42 0.72
N GLY A 40 -6.13 12.68 1.95
CA GLY A 40 -6.91 13.28 3.02
C GLY A 40 -6.48 14.71 3.28
N VAL A 41 -7.04 15.34 4.32
CA VAL A 41 -6.66 16.69 4.74
C VAL A 41 -5.20 16.68 5.22
N GLY A 42 -4.30 17.26 4.43
CA GLY A 42 -2.87 17.39 4.76
C GLY A 42 -2.06 16.08 4.72
N GLN A 43 -2.61 15.00 4.15
CA GLN A 43 -1.93 13.71 4.11
C GLN A 43 -2.29 12.88 2.88
N ALA A 44 -1.38 11.98 2.51
CA ALA A 44 -1.58 10.94 1.53
C ALA A 44 -1.49 9.60 2.25
N TYR A 45 -2.39 8.67 1.95
CA TYR A 45 -2.49 7.40 2.66
C TYR A 45 -2.70 6.21 1.72
N SER A 46 -2.18 5.06 2.15
CA SER A 46 -2.46 3.76 1.56
C SER A 46 -2.81 2.81 2.70
N HIS A 47 -4.04 2.31 2.69
CA HIS A 47 -4.55 1.36 3.67
C HIS A 47 -4.93 0.07 2.96
N TYR A 48 -4.38 -1.07 3.38
CA TYR A 48 -4.72 -2.36 2.78
C TYR A 48 -5.10 -3.36 3.87
N LYS A 49 -6.16 -4.14 3.64
CA LYS A 49 -6.58 -5.25 4.50
C LYS A 49 -6.70 -6.52 3.69
N HIS A 50 -6.14 -7.60 4.20
CA HIS A 50 -6.36 -8.94 3.69
C HIS A 50 -6.77 -9.87 4.84
N ASP A 51 -7.86 -10.63 4.66
CA ASP A 51 -8.43 -11.44 5.75
C ASP A 51 -7.65 -12.73 6.07
N TYR A 52 -6.83 -13.21 5.14
CA TYR A 52 -6.18 -14.53 5.23
C TYR A 52 -4.66 -14.49 5.15
N ASN A 53 -4.08 -13.41 4.62
CA ASN A 53 -2.64 -13.30 4.39
C ASN A 53 -2.03 -12.17 5.23
N ASN A 54 -0.79 -12.39 5.66
CA ASN A 54 0.11 -11.29 6.02
C ASN A 54 0.23 -10.36 4.81
N HIS A 55 0.15 -9.06 5.05
CA HIS A 55 0.08 -8.07 3.98
C HIS A 55 0.70 -6.74 4.44
N GLY A 56 0.77 -5.78 3.52
CA GLY A 56 1.25 -4.44 3.83
C GLY A 56 0.63 -3.36 2.96
N ALA A 57 0.79 -2.12 3.40
CA ALA A 57 0.51 -0.92 2.63
C ALA A 57 1.72 0.02 2.67
N LYS A 58 1.95 0.75 1.58
CA LYS A 58 3.03 1.73 1.48
C LYS A 58 2.54 2.96 0.72
N VAL A 59 2.99 4.13 1.14
CA VAL A 59 2.79 5.39 0.42
C VAL A 59 4.15 6.09 0.30
N VAL A 60 4.38 6.71 -0.85
CA VAL A 60 5.63 7.41 -1.17
C VAL A 60 5.28 8.76 -1.78
N ASN A 61 5.76 9.85 -1.20
CA ASN A 61 5.71 11.18 -1.80
C ASN A 61 6.61 11.16 -3.04
N SER A 62 6.00 11.37 -4.19
CA SER A 62 6.67 11.31 -5.50
C SER A 62 7.59 12.51 -5.74
N ASN A 63 7.39 13.62 -5.02
CA ASN A 63 8.18 14.84 -5.13
C ASN A 63 9.51 14.75 -4.35
N ASN A 64 9.45 14.28 -3.10
CA ASN A 64 10.62 14.31 -2.19
C ASN A 64 11.08 12.94 -1.67
N GLY A 65 10.38 11.85 -2.03
CA GLY A 65 10.74 10.49 -1.63
C GLY A 65 10.40 10.12 -0.19
N VAL A 66 9.77 11.00 0.60
CA VAL A 66 9.26 10.67 1.93
C VAL A 66 8.29 9.50 1.81
N LYS A 67 8.52 8.44 2.58
CA LYS A 67 7.75 7.20 2.49
C LYS A 67 7.34 6.74 3.87
N ASP A 68 6.17 6.13 3.95
CA ASP A 68 5.75 5.32 5.08
C ASP A 68 5.25 3.97 4.57
N TYR A 69 5.45 2.93 5.38
CA TYR A 69 4.87 1.63 5.12
C TYR A 69 4.45 0.99 6.44
N LYS A 70 3.41 0.16 6.37
CA LYS A 70 2.94 -0.65 7.48
C LYS A 70 2.67 -2.06 7.00
N ASN A 71 2.89 -2.98 7.92
CA ASN A 71 2.63 -4.40 7.75
C ASN A 71 1.56 -4.80 8.77
N ALA A 72 0.67 -5.70 8.37
CA ALA A 72 -0.35 -6.22 9.25
C ALA A 72 -0.57 -7.72 9.02
N GLY A 73 -0.93 -8.41 10.10
CA GLY A 73 -1.39 -9.79 10.02
C GLY A 73 -2.80 -9.89 9.41
N PRO A 74 -3.29 -11.12 9.17
CA PRO A 74 -4.59 -11.35 8.56
C PRO A 74 -5.73 -10.68 9.35
N GLY A 75 -6.71 -10.13 8.65
CA GLY A 75 -7.92 -9.53 9.22
C GLY A 75 -7.74 -8.12 9.80
N VAL A 76 -6.51 -7.60 9.84
CA VAL A 76 -6.20 -6.24 10.33
C VAL A 76 -5.87 -5.34 9.15
N TRP A 77 -6.06 -4.03 9.29
CA TRP A 77 -5.64 -3.05 8.28
C TRP A 77 -4.16 -2.66 8.47
N ALA A 78 -3.35 -2.79 7.42
CA ALA A 78 -2.07 -2.10 7.31
C ALA A 78 -2.31 -0.65 6.88
N LYS A 79 -2.03 0.32 7.76
CA LYS A 79 -2.34 1.74 7.53
C LYS A 79 -1.10 2.62 7.38
N ALA A 80 -0.66 2.90 6.16
CA ALA A 80 0.47 3.78 5.91
C ALA A 80 0.01 5.19 5.53
N SER A 81 0.65 6.22 6.08
CA SER A 81 0.38 7.61 5.71
C SER A 81 1.62 8.49 5.79
N ILE A 82 1.62 9.54 4.96
CA ILE A 82 2.62 10.60 4.98
C ILE A 82 1.92 11.95 4.97
N GLY A 83 2.51 12.91 5.69
CA GLY A 83 2.08 14.31 5.58
C GLY A 83 2.38 14.83 4.17
N THR A 84 1.39 15.46 3.54
CA THR A 84 1.60 16.17 2.28
C THR A 84 0.70 17.40 2.24
N VAL A 85 1.32 18.53 1.92
CA VAL A 85 0.65 19.80 1.67
C VAL A 85 0.82 20.04 0.18
N TRP A 86 0.11 19.28 -0.67
CA TRP A 86 0.05 19.42 -2.15
C TRP A 86 1.03 18.59 -3.01
N ASP A 87 1.86 17.73 -2.43
CA ASP A 87 2.76 16.89 -3.22
C ASP A 87 2.06 15.63 -3.80
N PRO A 88 2.38 15.24 -5.04
CA PRO A 88 1.97 13.96 -5.60
C PRO A 88 2.53 12.80 -4.76
N ALA A 89 1.77 11.71 -4.67
CA ALA A 89 2.10 10.52 -3.92
C ALA A 89 1.74 9.28 -4.73
N THR A 90 2.54 8.23 -4.57
CA THR A 90 2.29 6.92 -5.13
C THR A 90 1.89 5.96 -4.03
N PHE A 91 0.81 5.23 -4.26
CA PHE A 91 0.21 4.31 -3.30
C PHE A 91 0.49 2.87 -3.72
N TYR A 92 0.83 2.03 -2.75
CA TYR A 92 1.13 0.63 -2.96
C TYR A 92 0.45 -0.24 -1.91
N TYR A 93 0.12 -1.46 -2.29
CA TYR A 93 -0.29 -2.53 -1.39
C TYR A 93 0.52 -3.80 -1.69
N ASN A 94 0.71 -4.63 -0.67
CA ASN A 94 1.29 -5.94 -0.82
C ASN A 94 0.27 -6.98 -0.32
N PRO A 95 -0.35 -7.78 -1.20
CA PRO A 95 -1.33 -8.78 -0.81
C PRO A 95 -0.73 -9.98 -0.08
N THR A 96 0.59 -10.19 -0.18
CA THR A 96 1.27 -11.36 0.37
C THR A 96 2.64 -10.99 0.93
N GLY A 97 2.73 -11.02 2.26
CA GLY A 97 3.95 -10.73 2.99
C GLY A 97 4.08 -9.28 3.44
N PHE A 98 5.26 -8.93 3.91
CA PHE A 98 5.57 -7.67 4.57
C PHE A 98 6.54 -6.85 3.72
N TYR A 99 6.42 -5.53 3.79
CA TYR A 99 7.47 -4.62 3.35
C TYR A 99 8.66 -4.69 4.30
N SER A 100 9.87 -4.73 3.75
CA SER A 100 11.15 -4.56 4.47
C SER A 100 11.68 -3.14 4.25
N ASN A 101 12.42 -2.62 5.24
CA ASN A 101 13.08 -1.31 5.17
C ASN A 101 14.31 -1.37 4.26
#